data_AF-A0A382SLX8-F1
#
_entry.id   AF-A0A382SLX8-F1
#
_cell.length_a   1.000
_cell.length_b   1.000
_cell.length_c   1.000
_cell.angle_alpha   90.00
_cell.angle_beta   90.00
_cell.angle_gamma   90.00
#
_symmetry.space_group_name_H-M   'P 1'
#
loop_
_entity.id
_entity.type
_entity.pdbx_description
1 polymer ?
#
loop_
_entity_poly.entity_id
_entity_poly.type
_entity_poly.pdbx_seq_one_letter_code
_entity_poly.pdbx_strand_id
1 'polypeptide(L)'
;VKDKQGDEKGMSHSNLSHIENGNVWTTKEILKQIADLLDYDLDKMLAIRNEVNSDIENIIIEQSDAVPEFLRTAKNLTAEDWKKLTEQVKSMKKDNNND
;
A
#
# COMPACT_ATOMS: atom_id res chain seq x y z
N VAL A 1 -4.13 7.05 -17.58
CA VAL A 1 -5.06 7.22 -16.45
C VAL A 1 -6.47 7.30 -17.02
N LYS A 2 -7.45 6.54 -16.52
CA LYS A 2 -8.84 6.74 -16.95
C LYS A 2 -9.55 7.64 -15.94
N ASP A 3 -10.36 8.59 -16.39
CA ASP A 3 -11.16 9.39 -15.47
C ASP A 3 -12.49 8.71 -15.11
N LYS A 4 -13.32 9.39 -14.30
CA LYS A 4 -14.60 8.87 -13.81
C LYS A 4 -15.62 8.63 -14.93
N GLN A 5 -15.32 9.06 -16.16
CA GLN A 5 -16.13 8.89 -17.36
C GLN A 5 -15.62 7.74 -18.25
N GLY A 6 -14.48 7.12 -17.92
CA GLY A 6 -13.89 6.02 -18.68
C GLY A 6 -12.95 6.46 -19.80
N ASP A 7 -12.71 7.77 -19.94
CA ASP A 7 -11.84 8.33 -20.96
C ASP A 7 -10.36 8.20 -20.56
N GLU A 8 -9.50 7.80 -21.50
CA GLU A 8 -8.05 7.77 -21.28
C GLU A 8 -7.48 9.19 -21.16
N LYS A 9 -7.42 9.71 -19.93
CA LYS A 9 -6.45 10.74 -19.54
C LYS A 9 -5.04 10.16 -19.50
N GLY A 10 -4.33 10.25 -20.62
CA GLY A 10 -2.88 10.21 -20.57
C GLY A 10 -2.37 11.23 -19.54
N MET A 11 -1.44 10.84 -18.68
CA MET A 11 -0.70 11.81 -17.88
C MET A 11 0.06 12.71 -18.85
N SER A 12 -0.11 14.03 -18.76
CA SER A 12 0.69 14.92 -19.59
C SER A 12 2.17 14.76 -19.24
N HIS A 13 3.05 14.89 -20.22
CA HIS A 13 4.50 14.86 -20.01
C HIS A 13 4.96 15.86 -18.93
N SER A 14 4.31 17.03 -18.86
CA SER A 14 4.56 18.01 -17.81
C SER A 14 4.21 17.47 -16.42
N ASN A 15 3.08 16.79 -16.25
CA ASN A 15 2.67 16.26 -14.96
C ASN A 15 3.59 15.12 -14.51
N LEU A 16 3.99 14.25 -15.45
CA LEU A 16 4.97 13.20 -15.17
C LEU A 16 6.30 13.79 -14.71
N SER A 17 6.83 14.80 -15.43
CA SER A 17 8.08 15.46 -15.07
C SER A 17 8.02 16.14 -13.69
N HIS A 18 6.89 16.75 -13.32
CA HIS A 18 6.75 17.31 -11.96
C HIS A 18 6.71 16.23 -10.89
N ILE A 19 6.14 15.05 -11.17
CA ILE A 19 6.12 13.91 -10.25
C ILE A 19 7.53 13.33 -10.09
N GLU A 20 8.24 13.11 -11.20
CA GLU A 20 9.62 12.60 -11.21
C GLU A 20 10.58 13.50 -10.42
N ASN A 21 10.38 14.82 -10.50
CA ASN A 21 11.19 15.81 -9.81
C ASN A 21 10.73 16.10 -8.37
N GLY A 22 9.70 15.40 -7.86
CA GLY A 22 9.17 15.63 -6.51
C GLY A 22 8.46 16.98 -6.32
N ASN A 23 8.17 17.69 -7.41
CA ASN A 23 7.57 19.02 -7.41
C ASN A 23 6.03 18.98 -7.23
N VAL A 24 5.39 17.87 -7.64
CA VAL A 24 3.94 17.65 -7.48
C VAL A 24 3.71 16.21 -7.03
N TRP A 25 2.96 16.05 -5.93
CA TRP A 25 2.50 14.74 -5.48
C TRP A 25 1.19 14.37 -6.19
N THR A 26 1.18 13.21 -6.86
CA THR A 26 -0.01 12.71 -7.55
C THR A 26 -1.01 12.03 -6.59
N THR A 27 -2.21 11.67 -7.04
CA THR A 27 -3.18 10.93 -6.20
C THR A 27 -2.71 9.48 -5.98
N LYS A 28 -3.15 8.82 -4.88
CA LYS A 28 -2.87 7.38 -4.66
C LYS A 28 -3.34 6.51 -5.83
N GLU A 29 -4.45 6.89 -6.47
CA GLU A 29 -4.99 6.21 -7.66
C GLU A 29 -4.05 6.29 -8.86
N ILE A 30 -3.48 7.46 -9.14
CA ILE A 30 -2.50 7.61 -10.22
C ILE A 30 -1.19 6.92 -9.84
N LEU A 31 -0.77 6.99 -8.58
CA LEU A 31 0.44 6.30 -8.11
C LEU A 31 0.32 4.79 -8.29
N LYS A 32 -0.86 4.21 -8.01
CA LYS A 32 -1.17 2.80 -8.28
C LYS A 32 -1.02 2.46 -9.77
N GLN A 33 -1.55 3.29 -10.66
CA GLN A 33 -1.41 3.07 -12.10
C GLN A 33 0.05 3.13 -12.58
N ILE A 34 0.87 4.01 -11.97
CA ILE A 34 2.31 4.07 -12.25
C ILE A 34 3.00 2.81 -11.72
N ALA A 35 2.69 2.39 -10.50
CA ALA A 35 3.23 1.17 -9.89
C ALA A 35 2.94 -0.06 -10.76
N ASP A 36 1.69 -0.22 -11.21
CA ASP A 36 1.24 -1.30 -12.08
C ASP A 36 1.98 -1.29 -13.43
N LEU A 37 2.18 -0.11 -14.03
CA LEU A 37 2.88 0.02 -15.32
C LEU A 37 4.37 -0.30 -15.22
N LEU A 38 4.99 0.02 -14.08
CA LEU A 38 6.43 -0.17 -13.83
C LEU A 38 6.75 -1.52 -13.19
N ASP A 39 5.75 -2.38 -12.94
CA ASP A 39 5.88 -3.61 -12.14
C ASP A 39 6.59 -3.35 -10.80
N TYR A 40 6.15 -2.28 -10.12
CA TYR A 40 6.75 -1.81 -8.89
C TYR A 40 5.77 -1.90 -7.71
N ASP A 41 6.32 -2.04 -6.51
CA ASP A 41 5.56 -2.18 -5.26
C ASP A 41 4.95 -0.83 -4.84
N LEU A 42 3.61 -0.74 -4.88
CA LEU A 42 2.87 0.47 -4.51
C LEU A 42 3.11 0.88 -3.05
N ASP A 43 3.22 -0.06 -2.12
CA ASP A 43 3.45 0.24 -0.70
C ASP A 43 4.82 0.90 -0.51
N LYS A 44 5.83 0.48 -1.28
CA LYS A 44 7.14 1.15 -1.31
C LYS A 44 7.04 2.56 -1.88
N MET A 45 6.25 2.79 -2.92
CA MET A 45 6.04 4.15 -3.47
C MET A 45 5.33 5.06 -2.47
N LEU A 46 4.32 4.55 -1.75
CA LEU A 46 3.60 5.28 -0.73
C LEU A 46 4.48 5.58 0.50
N ALA A 47 5.38 4.66 0.87
CA ALA A 47 6.33 4.87 1.96
C ALA A 47 7.26 6.06 1.71
N ILE A 48 7.65 6.34 0.45
CA ILE A 48 8.41 7.55 0.08
C ILE A 48 7.64 8.83 0.47
N ARG A 49 6.31 8.76 0.52
CA ARG A 49 5.41 9.84 0.90
C ARG A 49 5.00 9.84 2.37
N ASN A 50 5.50 8.91 3.18
CA ASN A 50 5.01 8.65 4.54
C ASN A 50 3.51 8.30 4.56
N GLU A 51 3.02 7.64 3.52
CA GLU A 51 1.64 7.18 3.41
C GLU A 51 1.59 5.65 3.40
N VAL A 52 0.46 5.07 3.79
CA VAL A 52 0.12 3.66 3.59
C VAL A 52 -1.05 3.55 2.61
N ASN A 53 -1.26 2.37 2.04
CA ASN A 53 -2.38 2.14 1.15
C ASN A 53 -3.73 2.23 1.90
N SER A 54 -4.77 2.65 1.20
CA SER A 54 -6.09 2.92 1.79
C SER A 54 -6.78 1.66 2.33
N ASP A 55 -6.46 0.48 1.80
CA ASP A 55 -6.91 -0.79 2.36
C ASP A 55 -6.27 -1.05 3.74
N ILE A 56 -4.99 -0.73 3.93
CA ILE A 56 -4.33 -0.79 5.24
C ILE A 56 -4.95 0.21 6.23
N GLU A 57 -5.24 1.43 5.78
CA GLU A 57 -5.97 2.42 6.60
C GLU A 57 -7.32 1.86 7.06
N ASN A 58 -8.07 1.25 6.16
CA ASN A 58 -9.36 0.65 6.46
C ASN A 58 -9.24 -0.52 7.45
N ILE A 59 -8.26 -1.42 7.29
CA ILE A 59 -8.04 -2.54 8.22
C ILE A 59 -7.78 -2.02 9.64
N ILE A 60 -6.95 -0.98 9.78
CA ILE A 60 -6.63 -0.37 11.08
C ILE A 60 -7.89 0.24 11.72
N ILE A 61 -8.77 0.87 10.93
CA ILE A 61 -10.01 1.48 11.40
C ILE A 61 -11.05 0.41 11.79
N GLU A 62 -11.27 -0.57 10.93
CA GLU A 62 -12.27 -1.64 11.13
C GLU A 62 -11.93 -2.53 12.32
N GLN A 63 -10.65 -2.80 12.55
CA GLN A 63 -10.14 -3.60 13.68
C GLN A 63 -9.42 -2.72 14.71
N SER A 64 -10.00 -1.56 15.01
CA SER A 64 -9.38 -0.53 15.87
C SER A 64 -9.14 -0.97 17.33
N ASP A 65 -9.78 -2.04 17.77
CA ASP A 65 -9.61 -2.67 19.09
C ASP A 65 -8.39 -3.60 19.17
N ALA A 66 -7.92 -4.16 18.05
CA ALA A 66 -6.82 -5.15 18.04
C ALA A 66 -5.60 -4.70 17.22
N VAL A 67 -5.81 -4.21 15.99
CA VAL A 67 -4.72 -3.95 15.04
C VAL A 67 -3.78 -2.83 15.52
N PRO A 68 -4.24 -1.68 16.03
CA PRO A 68 -3.34 -0.63 16.51
C PRO A 68 -2.43 -1.08 17.67
N GLU A 69 -2.94 -1.85 18.62
CA GLU A 69 -2.15 -2.37 19.74
C GLU A 69 -1.10 -3.38 19.28
N PHE A 70 -1.50 -4.29 18.38
CA PHE A 70 -0.59 -5.24 17.75
C PHE A 70 0.58 -4.54 17.04
N LEU A 71 0.30 -3.55 16.18
CA LEU A 71 1.35 -2.80 15.46
C LEU A 71 2.30 -2.06 16.41
N ARG A 72 1.78 -1.43 17.48
CA ARG A 72 2.61 -0.75 18.50
C ARG A 72 3.52 -1.73 19.24
N THR A 73 3.02 -2.92 19.54
CA THR A 73 3.77 -3.97 20.24
C THR A 73 4.88 -4.54 19.36
N ALA A 74 4.59 -4.73 18.08
CA ALA A 74 5.51 -5.28 17.11
C ALA A 74 6.52 -4.27 16.53
N LYS A 75 6.49 -2.98 16.93
CA LYS A 75 7.27 -1.90 16.32
C LYS A 75 8.79 -2.10 16.29
N ASN A 76 9.32 -2.92 17.20
CA ASN A 76 10.77 -3.20 17.32
C ASN A 76 11.17 -4.53 16.68
N LEU A 77 10.24 -5.25 16.05
CA LEU A 77 10.55 -6.48 15.32
C LEU A 77 11.45 -6.17 14.12
N THR A 78 12.41 -7.07 13.89
CA THR A 78 13.25 -6.99 12.69
C THR A 78 12.47 -7.39 11.44
N ALA A 79 13.00 -7.06 10.26
CA ALA A 79 12.40 -7.52 9.00
C ALA A 79 12.29 -9.05 8.91
N GLU A 80 13.20 -9.79 9.55
CA GLU A 80 13.13 -11.25 9.60
C GLU A 80 12.01 -11.73 10.54
N ASP A 81 11.84 -11.09 11.70
CA ASP A 81 10.76 -11.40 12.63
C ASP A 81 9.39 -11.14 12.01
N TRP A 82 9.23 -10.02 11.29
CA TRP A 82 8.01 -9.72 10.54
C TRP A 82 7.69 -10.77 9.47
N LYS A 83 8.70 -11.28 8.75
CA LYS A 83 8.52 -12.38 7.80
C LYS A 83 8.05 -13.65 8.51
N LYS A 84 8.68 -14.02 9.61
CA LYS A 84 8.29 -15.20 10.41
C LYS A 84 6.85 -15.08 10.92
N LEU A 85 6.48 -13.92 11.46
CA LEU A 85 5.13 -13.65 11.95
C LEU A 85 4.10 -13.71 10.82
N THR A 86 4.44 -13.18 9.65
CA THR A 86 3.58 -13.25 8.46
C THR A 86 3.31 -14.69 8.03
N GLU A 87 4.35 -15.54 8.02
CA GLU A 87 4.18 -16.97 7.69
C GLU A 87 3.33 -17.72 8.73
N GLN A 88 3.47 -17.40 10.02
CA GLN A 88 2.60 -17.97 11.07
C GLN A 88 1.13 -17.59 10.87
N VAL A 89 0.83 -16.32 10.53
CA VAL A 89 -0.55 -15.90 10.24
C VAL A 89 -1.10 -16.60 8.99
N LYS A 90 -0.26 -16.78 7.95
CA LYS A 90 -0.66 -17.53 6.75
C LYS A 90 -0.99 -19.00 7.05
N SER A 91 -0.28 -19.66 7.98
CA SER A 91 -0.60 -21.03 8.37
C SER A 91 -1.91 -21.11 9.14
N MET A 92 -2.15 -20.20 10.08
CA MET A 92 -3.43 -20.14 10.83
C MET A 92 -4.63 -20.01 9.88
N LYS A 93 -4.52 -19.23 8.81
CA LYS A 93 -5.58 -19.10 7.79
C LYS A 93 -5.84 -20.40 7.01
N LYS A 94 -4.81 -21.22 6.78
CA LYS A 94 -4.99 -22.51 6.08
C LYS A 94 -5.73 -23.51 6.96
N ASP A 95 -5.42 -23.53 8.25
CA ASP A 95 -6.04 -24.45 9.20
C ASP A 95 -7.53 -24.11 9.39
N ASN A 96 -7.89 -22.82 9.42
CA ASN A 96 -9.29 -22.38 9.51
C ASN A 96 -10.13 -22.61 8.23
N ASN A 97 -9.51 -22.88 7.07
CA ASN A 97 -10.20 -23.13 5.80
C ASN A 97 -10.30 -24.63 5.47
N ASN A 98 -9.77 -25.51 6.33
CA ASN A 98 -9.84 -26.96 6.19
C ASN A 98 -10.95 -27.60 7.05
N ASP A 99 -11.81 -26.79 7.66
CA ASP A 99 -13.07 -27.18 8.32
C ASP A 99 -14.28 -26.87 7.43
#